data_AF-A0A353S8P0-F1
#
_entry.id   AF-A0A353S8P0-F1
#
_cell.length_a   1.000
_cell.length_b   1.000
_cell.length_c   1.000
_cell.angle_alpha   90.00
_cell.angle_beta   90.00
_cell.angle_gamma   90.00
#
_symmetry.space_group_name_H-M   'P 1'
#
loop_
_entity.id
_entity.type
_entity.pdbx_description
1 polymer ?
#
loop_
_entity_poly.entity_id
_entity_poly.type
_entity_poly.pdbx_seq_one_letter_code
_entity_poly.pdbx_strand_id
1 'polypeptide(L)'
;FYSRKVPGADDVNFYGHYPYQIEQNYFNDEILETRPGVYRGTTVPVGSFKPNPNGLYDIYGNVGEWCFDYYGDYGKAAQTNPCGPESGTRRVYRGGGWNDFGKNLRSAYRAALPQSNCAYNVGLRLVCNADDSVRGTVTTRESPAASRAKSGTGKTLIIYYSWSGNTRGVAKEIARQTGFDSIELELVKPYSSNYNTVLNEAQRDQHNQARPALKTKISVQKWAEYDTIILGYPNWWASIPMPLATLLESYDFSGKTIMPFCSHGGGRFGQSLTAIAKLAPQARITEGLSVHYSGGSSLSRDVEKWLKKTGAKK
;
A
#
# COMPACT_ATOMS: atom_id res chain seq x y z
N PHE A 1 -14.95 -16.69 -12.47
CA PHE A 1 -14.54 -15.36 -12.93
C PHE A 1 -13.05 -15.42 -13.30
N TYR A 2 -12.79 -15.62 -14.59
CA TYR A 2 -11.52 -16.04 -15.23
C TYR A 2 -10.74 -17.19 -14.57
N SER A 3 -10.85 -18.35 -15.21
CA SER A 3 -9.90 -19.45 -15.12
C SER A 3 -8.64 -19.14 -15.94
N ARG A 4 -7.49 -19.15 -15.27
CA ARG A 4 -6.11 -19.33 -15.80
C ARG A 4 -5.36 -18.19 -16.51
N LYS A 5 -5.97 -17.17 -17.13
CA LYS A 5 -5.20 -16.07 -17.77
C LYS A 5 -5.61 -14.69 -17.24
N VAL A 6 -4.65 -13.95 -16.67
CA VAL A 6 -4.85 -12.55 -16.25
C VAL A 6 -4.89 -11.67 -17.51
N PRO A 7 -5.80 -10.68 -17.60
CA PRO A 7 -5.93 -9.83 -18.80
C PRO A 7 -4.62 -9.12 -19.16
N GLY A 8 -4.34 -9.02 -20.47
CA GLY A 8 -3.14 -8.37 -21.00
C GLY A 8 -3.28 -6.85 -21.15
N ALA A 9 -2.20 -6.20 -21.58
CA ALA A 9 -2.13 -4.75 -21.81
C ALA A 9 -3.20 -4.19 -22.76
N ASP A 10 -3.66 -5.01 -23.69
CA ASP A 10 -4.66 -4.64 -24.71
C ASP A 10 -6.09 -4.96 -24.27
N ASP A 11 -6.27 -5.66 -23.13
CA ASP A 11 -7.58 -6.09 -22.65
C ASP A 11 -8.13 -5.19 -21.53
N VAL A 12 -7.26 -4.45 -20.85
CA VAL A 12 -7.60 -3.72 -19.61
C VAL A 12 -6.70 -2.49 -19.42
N ASN A 13 -7.22 -1.47 -18.74
CA ASN A 13 -6.43 -0.29 -18.37
C ASN A 13 -5.80 -0.47 -16.98
N PHE A 14 -4.47 -0.53 -16.91
CA PHE A 14 -3.72 -0.66 -15.65
C PHE A 14 -2.36 0.05 -15.78
N TYR A 15 -1.52 -0.06 -14.75
CA TYR A 15 -0.15 0.43 -14.81
C TYR A 15 0.67 -0.43 -15.79
N GLY A 16 0.60 -0.07 -17.07
CA GLY A 16 1.11 -0.87 -18.18
C GLY A 16 2.55 -1.34 -18.05
N HIS A 17 3.42 -0.59 -17.36
CA HIS A 17 4.81 -1.01 -17.14
C HIS A 17 4.97 -2.22 -16.20
N TYR A 18 3.92 -2.63 -15.47
CA TYR A 18 3.94 -3.74 -14.53
C TYR A 18 2.83 -4.77 -14.84
N PRO A 19 2.96 -5.53 -15.94
CA PRO A 19 2.03 -6.59 -16.31
C PRO A 19 2.02 -7.73 -15.27
N TYR A 20 1.06 -8.64 -15.40
CA TYR A 20 1.03 -9.85 -14.58
C TYR A 20 2.35 -10.62 -14.70
N GLN A 21 2.83 -11.23 -13.60
CA GLN A 21 4.10 -11.97 -13.55
C GLN A 21 5.38 -11.16 -13.82
N ILE A 22 5.32 -9.83 -13.98
CA ILE A 22 6.52 -9.00 -14.20
C ILE A 22 7.60 -9.24 -13.13
N GLU A 23 7.21 -9.50 -11.88
CA GLU A 23 8.11 -9.80 -10.76
C GLU A 23 9.05 -10.98 -11.07
N GLN A 24 8.56 -12.00 -11.74
CA GLN A 24 9.35 -13.17 -12.13
C GLN A 24 10.23 -12.88 -13.37
N ASN A 25 9.99 -11.76 -14.06
CA ASN A 25 10.51 -11.45 -15.40
C ASN A 25 11.25 -10.10 -15.49
N TYR A 26 11.52 -9.38 -14.38
CA TYR A 26 12.21 -8.07 -14.44
C TYR A 26 13.60 -8.13 -15.09
N PHE A 27 14.22 -9.32 -15.11
CA PHE A 27 15.57 -9.54 -15.60
C PHE A 27 15.70 -10.76 -16.53
N ASN A 28 14.57 -11.41 -16.87
CA ASN A 28 14.56 -12.57 -17.74
C ASN A 28 13.39 -12.46 -18.73
N ASP A 29 13.71 -12.20 -19.99
CA ASP A 29 12.76 -12.01 -21.10
C ASP A 29 12.24 -13.35 -21.67
N GLU A 30 12.55 -14.49 -21.04
CA GLU A 30 12.15 -15.83 -21.52
C GLU A 30 10.62 -16.04 -21.58
N ILE A 31 9.82 -15.27 -20.81
CA ILE A 31 8.35 -15.31 -20.91
C ILE A 31 7.86 -14.18 -21.84
N LEU A 32 7.94 -14.45 -23.16
CA LEU A 32 7.56 -13.55 -24.26
C LEU A 32 6.10 -13.01 -24.23
N GLU A 33 5.23 -13.59 -23.40
CA GLU A 33 3.84 -13.18 -23.21
C GLU A 33 3.67 -12.03 -22.20
N THR A 34 4.66 -11.77 -21.32
CA THR A 34 4.59 -10.71 -20.31
C THR A 34 5.11 -9.39 -20.88
N ARG A 35 4.28 -8.73 -21.70
CA ARG A 35 4.69 -7.47 -22.34
C ARG A 35 4.22 -6.26 -21.56
N PRO A 36 5.10 -5.30 -21.25
CA PRO A 36 4.69 -3.98 -20.77
C PRO A 36 3.66 -3.38 -21.72
N GLY A 37 2.56 -2.90 -21.16
CA GLY A 37 1.49 -2.19 -21.86
C GLY A 37 1.65 -0.69 -21.84
N VAL A 38 0.73 -0.01 -22.53
CA VAL A 38 0.58 1.45 -22.47
C VAL A 38 0.10 1.86 -21.08
N TYR A 39 0.93 2.59 -20.35
CA TYR A 39 0.49 3.29 -19.14
C TYR A 39 -0.17 4.62 -19.51
N ARG A 40 -1.51 4.65 -19.43
CA ARG A 40 -2.32 5.81 -19.85
C ARG A 40 -2.33 6.95 -18.82
N GLY A 41 -1.99 6.67 -17.57
CA GLY A 41 -1.95 7.68 -16.51
C GLY A 41 -3.31 8.25 -16.10
N THR A 42 -4.42 7.69 -16.59
CA THR A 42 -5.79 8.12 -16.31
C THR A 42 -6.80 7.02 -16.64
N THR A 43 -8.05 7.23 -16.23
CA THR A 43 -9.20 6.41 -16.65
C THR A 43 -9.49 6.56 -18.14
N VAL A 44 -10.07 5.53 -18.75
CA VAL A 44 -10.62 5.58 -20.11
C VAL A 44 -12.14 5.44 -20.08
N PRO A 45 -12.87 5.85 -21.15
CA PRO A 45 -14.31 5.63 -21.26
C PRO A 45 -14.71 4.17 -21.04
N VAL A 46 -15.84 3.93 -20.39
CA VAL A 46 -16.38 2.57 -20.22
C VAL A 46 -16.65 1.95 -21.60
N GLY A 47 -16.29 0.68 -21.77
CA GLY A 47 -16.41 -0.01 -23.05
C GLY A 47 -15.22 0.18 -23.99
N SER A 48 -14.14 0.82 -23.54
CA SER A 48 -12.90 0.95 -24.33
C SER A 48 -12.23 -0.40 -24.63
N PHE A 49 -12.57 -1.45 -23.86
CA PHE A 49 -12.07 -2.81 -24.04
C PHE A 49 -13.19 -3.80 -24.27
N LYS A 50 -12.84 -5.00 -24.76
CA LYS A 50 -13.81 -6.09 -24.98
C LYS A 50 -14.43 -6.51 -23.64
N PRO A 51 -15.73 -6.87 -23.63
CA PRO A 51 -16.35 -7.41 -22.43
C PRO A 51 -15.73 -8.76 -22.07
N ASN A 52 -15.79 -9.11 -20.78
CA ASN A 52 -15.45 -10.46 -20.34
C ASN A 52 -16.50 -11.49 -20.85
N PRO A 53 -16.28 -12.82 -20.68
CA PRO A 53 -17.22 -13.85 -21.14
C PRO A 53 -18.65 -13.76 -20.57
N ASN A 54 -18.87 -12.93 -19.54
CA ASN A 54 -20.20 -12.66 -18.98
C ASN A 54 -20.84 -11.39 -19.56
N GLY A 55 -20.25 -10.79 -20.60
CA GLY A 55 -20.74 -9.54 -21.20
C GLY A 55 -20.44 -8.28 -20.39
N LEU A 56 -19.62 -8.38 -19.33
CA LEU A 56 -19.34 -7.25 -18.45
C LEU A 56 -18.07 -6.49 -18.89
N TYR A 57 -18.16 -5.17 -18.95
CA TYR A 57 -17.09 -4.28 -19.38
C TYR A 57 -16.27 -3.75 -18.20
N ASP A 58 -14.95 -3.67 -18.41
CA ASP A 58 -13.99 -3.00 -17.52
C ASP A 58 -14.05 -3.45 -16.06
N ILE A 59 -14.52 -4.67 -15.76
CA ILE A 59 -14.59 -5.23 -14.40
C ILE A 59 -13.19 -5.43 -13.78
N TYR A 60 -12.17 -5.47 -14.63
CA TYR A 60 -10.77 -5.55 -14.25
C TYR A 60 -10.03 -4.34 -14.81
N GLY A 61 -9.34 -3.58 -13.96
CA GLY A 61 -8.65 -2.38 -14.40
C GLY A 61 -9.58 -1.16 -14.47
N ASN A 62 -9.04 -0.07 -15.01
CA ASN A 62 -9.64 1.26 -15.07
C ASN A 62 -9.87 1.86 -13.67
N VAL A 63 -10.76 1.29 -12.87
CA VAL A 63 -10.98 1.65 -11.45
C VAL A 63 -11.16 0.40 -10.60
N GLY A 64 -10.64 0.43 -9.38
CA GLY A 64 -11.00 -0.53 -8.33
C GLY A 64 -12.44 -0.28 -7.85
N GLU A 65 -13.16 -1.34 -7.53
CA GLU A 65 -14.55 -1.26 -7.10
C GLU A 65 -14.64 -1.11 -5.60
N TRP A 66 -15.22 0.00 -5.12
CA TRP A 66 -15.52 0.20 -3.72
C TRP A 66 -16.52 -0.86 -3.24
N CYS A 67 -16.22 -1.48 -2.10
CA CYS A 67 -17.09 -2.46 -1.46
C CYS A 67 -17.54 -1.95 -0.09
N PHE A 68 -18.77 -2.29 0.27
CA PHE A 68 -19.33 -1.96 1.57
C PHE A 68 -18.56 -2.62 2.74
N ASP A 69 -17.90 -3.75 2.50
CA ASP A 69 -17.12 -4.48 3.50
C ASP A 69 -16.06 -3.62 4.20
N TYR A 70 -15.91 -3.80 5.52
CA TYR A 70 -14.67 -3.40 6.19
C TYR A 70 -13.52 -4.34 5.82
N TYR A 71 -12.30 -3.80 5.77
CA TYR A 71 -11.12 -4.63 5.56
C TYR A 71 -10.81 -5.42 6.83
N GLY A 72 -10.59 -6.72 6.67
CA GLY A 72 -10.23 -7.65 7.73
C GLY A 72 -9.98 -9.03 7.14
N ASP A 73 -9.30 -9.87 7.92
CA ASP A 73 -8.99 -11.23 7.51
C ASP A 73 -10.26 -12.05 7.31
N TYR A 74 -10.23 -12.91 6.31
CA TYR A 74 -11.21 -13.98 6.19
C TYR A 74 -10.78 -15.16 7.04
N GLY A 75 -11.76 -15.92 7.53
CA GLY A 75 -11.47 -17.16 8.24
C GLY A 75 -10.71 -18.13 7.32
N LYS A 76 -9.93 -19.04 7.92
CA LYS A 76 -9.21 -20.07 7.14
C LYS A 76 -10.14 -21.13 6.55
N ALA A 77 -11.36 -21.25 7.07
CA ALA A 77 -12.37 -22.18 6.56
C ALA A 77 -12.87 -21.75 5.17
N ALA A 78 -13.41 -22.70 4.40
CA ALA A 78 -14.09 -22.37 3.15
C ALA A 78 -15.31 -21.49 3.44
N GLN A 79 -15.45 -20.39 2.70
CA GLN A 79 -16.54 -19.43 2.86
C GLN A 79 -17.11 -19.07 1.49
N THR A 80 -18.44 -18.90 1.42
CA THR A 80 -19.13 -18.41 0.23
C THR A 80 -19.54 -16.97 0.46
N ASN A 81 -19.05 -16.06 -0.40
CA ASN A 81 -19.31 -14.61 -0.33
C ASN A 81 -19.12 -14.02 1.09
N PRO A 82 -17.97 -14.22 1.75
CA PRO A 82 -17.75 -13.66 3.08
C PRO A 82 -17.84 -12.14 3.04
N CYS A 83 -18.60 -11.59 3.98
CA CYS A 83 -18.56 -10.18 4.33
C CYS A 83 -17.33 -9.95 5.23
N GLY A 84 -16.75 -8.76 5.17
CA GLY A 84 -15.71 -8.35 6.12
C GLY A 84 -16.23 -8.29 7.57
N PRO A 85 -15.39 -7.89 8.54
CA PRO A 85 -15.83 -7.65 9.91
C PRO A 85 -16.96 -6.61 9.96
N GLU A 86 -17.84 -6.69 10.97
CA GLU A 86 -18.98 -5.76 11.17
C GLU A 86 -18.54 -4.32 11.46
N SER A 87 -17.30 -4.15 11.91
CA SER A 87 -16.68 -2.85 12.19
C SER A 87 -15.24 -2.79 11.71
N GLY A 88 -14.79 -1.59 11.36
CA GLY A 88 -13.39 -1.35 11.03
C GLY A 88 -13.09 0.12 10.78
N THR A 89 -11.83 0.39 10.44
CA THR A 89 -11.31 1.75 10.16
C THR A 89 -11.16 2.03 8.66
N ARG A 90 -11.29 1.01 7.80
CA ARG A 90 -11.06 1.09 6.35
C ARG A 90 -12.01 0.19 5.57
N ARG A 91 -12.54 0.70 4.47
CA ARG A 91 -13.38 -0.05 3.53
C ARG A 91 -12.52 -0.81 2.54
N VAL A 92 -13.07 -1.90 2.02
CA VAL A 92 -12.43 -2.70 0.97
C VAL A 92 -12.70 -2.04 -0.39
N TYR A 93 -11.71 -2.09 -1.27
CA TYR A 93 -11.97 -2.07 -2.71
C TYR A 93 -11.36 -3.30 -3.36
N ARG A 94 -12.03 -3.81 -4.40
CA ARG A 94 -11.66 -5.04 -5.11
C ARG A 94 -11.30 -4.75 -6.56
N GLY A 95 -10.47 -5.63 -7.12
CA GLY A 95 -9.84 -5.40 -8.42
C GLY A 95 -8.74 -4.34 -8.35
N GLY A 96 -8.29 -3.85 -9.49
CA GLY A 96 -7.27 -2.80 -9.58
C GLY A 96 -7.69 -1.71 -10.56
N GLY A 97 -7.09 -0.52 -10.43
CA GLY A 97 -7.33 0.60 -11.33
C GLY A 97 -6.25 0.77 -12.41
N TRP A 98 -6.38 1.84 -13.18
CA TRP A 98 -5.40 2.27 -14.20
C TRP A 98 -3.97 2.50 -13.65
N ASN A 99 -3.84 2.64 -12.34
CA ASN A 99 -2.59 2.85 -11.61
C ASN A 99 -2.11 1.62 -10.83
N ASP A 100 -2.80 0.48 -10.94
CA ASP A 100 -2.44 -0.78 -10.26
C ASP A 100 -1.66 -1.73 -11.18
N PHE A 101 -0.99 -2.71 -10.58
CA PHE A 101 -0.23 -3.72 -11.30
C PHE A 101 -1.13 -4.84 -11.82
N GLY A 102 -0.72 -5.49 -12.91
CA GLY A 102 -1.48 -6.58 -13.55
C GLY A 102 -1.89 -7.69 -12.57
N LYS A 103 -1.06 -8.01 -11.57
CA LYS A 103 -1.36 -9.02 -10.52
C LYS A 103 -2.51 -8.70 -9.58
N ASN A 104 -2.98 -7.46 -9.59
CA ASN A 104 -4.10 -7.02 -8.78
C ASN A 104 -5.42 -6.98 -9.57
N LEU A 105 -5.38 -7.20 -10.89
CA LEU A 105 -6.54 -7.21 -11.77
C LEU A 105 -7.34 -8.52 -11.64
N ARG A 106 -7.69 -8.87 -10.40
CA ARG A 106 -8.40 -10.10 -10.04
C ARG A 106 -9.43 -9.81 -8.96
N SER A 107 -10.56 -10.49 -9.03
CA SER A 107 -11.65 -10.34 -8.04
C SER A 107 -11.22 -10.72 -6.61
N ALA A 108 -10.19 -11.57 -6.48
CA ALA A 108 -9.64 -11.98 -5.18
C ALA A 108 -8.72 -10.94 -4.53
N TYR A 109 -8.26 -9.92 -5.28
CA TYR A 109 -7.42 -8.88 -4.71
C TYR A 109 -8.29 -7.92 -3.89
N ARG A 110 -7.84 -7.66 -2.66
CA ARG A 110 -8.47 -6.76 -1.70
C ARG A 110 -7.45 -5.73 -1.23
N ALA A 111 -7.79 -4.46 -1.42
CA ALA A 111 -7.08 -3.34 -0.84
C ALA A 111 -8.02 -2.54 0.06
N ALA A 112 -7.45 -1.60 0.81
CA ALA A 112 -8.15 -0.90 1.88
C ALA A 112 -7.91 0.61 1.81
N LEU A 113 -8.96 1.40 2.01
CA LEU A 113 -8.86 2.84 2.18
C LEU A 113 -9.80 3.34 3.30
N PRO A 114 -9.45 4.43 4.01
CA PRO A 114 -10.39 5.09 4.91
C PRO A 114 -11.68 5.48 4.19
N GLN A 115 -12.83 5.38 4.86
CA GLN A 115 -14.13 5.62 4.23
C GLN A 115 -14.34 7.07 3.79
N SER A 116 -13.65 8.03 4.43
CA SER A 116 -13.69 9.45 4.09
C SER A 116 -12.77 9.83 2.93
N ASN A 117 -11.90 8.91 2.47
CA ASN A 117 -10.95 9.23 1.41
C ASN A 117 -11.62 9.11 0.04
N CYS A 118 -11.45 10.12 -0.79
CA CYS A 118 -11.62 10.00 -2.23
C CYS A 118 -10.35 9.46 -2.87
N ALA A 119 -10.49 8.53 -3.82
CA ALA A 119 -9.38 8.02 -4.61
C ALA A 119 -9.75 8.09 -6.10
N TYR A 120 -8.87 8.69 -6.91
CA TYR A 120 -9.09 8.92 -8.35
C TYR A 120 -9.14 7.62 -9.19
N ASN A 121 -8.81 6.49 -8.56
CA ASN A 121 -8.78 5.16 -9.15
C ASN A 121 -9.81 4.22 -8.50
N VAL A 122 -10.73 4.73 -7.68
CA VAL A 122 -11.80 3.94 -7.05
C VAL A 122 -13.15 4.44 -7.56
N GLY A 123 -14.02 3.49 -7.92
CA GLY A 123 -15.36 3.75 -8.44
C GLY A 123 -16.43 2.86 -7.81
N LEU A 124 -17.67 3.07 -8.25
CA LEU A 124 -18.86 2.31 -7.87
C LEU A 124 -19.50 1.76 -9.15
N ARG A 125 -19.98 0.51 -9.10
CA ARG A 125 -20.89 -0.03 -10.11
C ARG A 125 -22.22 -0.37 -9.46
N LEU A 126 -23.30 0.17 -10.03
CA LEU A 126 -24.65 -0.18 -9.62
C LEU A 126 -25.09 -1.40 -10.42
N VAL A 127 -25.57 -2.43 -9.72
CA VAL A 127 -26.21 -3.58 -10.33
C VAL A 127 -27.72 -3.32 -10.29
N CYS A 128 -28.29 -3.02 -11.45
CA CYS A 128 -29.75 -2.97 -11.61
C CYS A 128 -30.24 -4.41 -11.76
N ASN A 129 -31.34 -4.77 -11.08
CA ASN A 129 -31.91 -6.13 -10.90
C ASN A 129 -31.50 -6.84 -9.60
N ALA A 130 -31.45 -6.13 -8.47
CA ALA A 130 -31.54 -6.82 -7.17
C ALA A 130 -32.94 -7.47 -7.07
N ASP A 131 -32.99 -8.76 -6.78
CA ASP A 131 -34.23 -9.49 -6.54
C ASP A 131 -34.98 -8.87 -5.33
N ASP A 132 -36.26 -8.55 -5.50
CA ASP A 132 -37.14 -7.99 -4.45
C ASP A 132 -37.31 -8.92 -3.24
N SER A 133 -36.88 -10.18 -3.38
CA SER A 133 -36.80 -11.16 -2.29
C SER A 133 -35.72 -10.84 -1.25
N VAL A 134 -34.69 -10.06 -1.62
CA VAL A 134 -33.62 -9.64 -0.70
C VAL A 134 -34.04 -8.36 0.01
N ARG A 135 -34.79 -8.53 1.11
CA ARG A 135 -35.20 -7.42 1.99
C ARG A 135 -34.32 -7.39 3.24
N GLY A 136 -33.74 -6.24 3.53
CA GLY A 136 -32.99 -6.00 4.76
C GLY A 136 -32.11 -4.77 4.68
N THR A 137 -31.73 -4.25 5.84
CA THR A 137 -30.70 -3.21 5.96
C THR A 137 -29.47 -3.83 6.59
N VAL A 138 -28.37 -3.88 5.86
CA VAL A 138 -27.07 -4.25 6.44
C VAL A 138 -26.43 -2.98 6.99
N THR A 139 -26.21 -2.94 8.30
CA THR A 139 -25.52 -1.84 8.96
C THR A 139 -24.14 -2.31 9.41
N THR A 140 -23.12 -1.53 9.08
CA THR A 140 -21.76 -1.71 9.61
C THR A 140 -21.38 -0.46 10.40
N ARG A 141 -20.51 -0.60 11.40
CA ARG A 141 -20.11 0.53 12.24
C ARG A 141 -18.67 0.93 11.96
N GLU A 142 -18.42 2.20 11.70
CA GLU A 142 -17.05 2.70 11.73
C GLU A 142 -16.53 2.53 13.16
N SER A 143 -15.49 1.70 13.31
CA SER A 143 -14.72 1.73 14.53
C SER A 143 -14.15 3.14 14.62
N PRO A 144 -14.29 3.86 15.75
CA PRO A 144 -13.69 5.18 15.88
C PRO A 144 -12.24 5.05 15.47
N ALA A 145 -11.87 5.62 14.31
CA ALA A 145 -10.49 5.62 13.84
C ALA A 145 -9.73 6.31 14.94
N ALA A 146 -8.95 5.53 15.72
CA ALA A 146 -8.66 5.81 17.11
C ALA A 146 -8.84 7.29 17.46
N SER A 147 -9.99 7.61 18.05
CA SER A 147 -10.44 8.98 18.30
C SER A 147 -9.33 9.73 18.99
N ARG A 148 -8.54 10.51 18.23
CA ARG A 148 -7.32 11.22 18.63
C ARG A 148 -6.89 10.79 20.04
N ALA A 149 -6.46 9.54 20.20
CA ALA A 149 -6.24 9.00 21.53
C ALA A 149 -5.03 9.76 22.05
N LYS A 150 -5.29 10.83 22.80
CA LYS A 150 -4.28 11.64 23.49
C LYS A 150 -3.78 10.78 24.65
N SER A 151 -3.16 9.64 24.35
CA SER A 151 -2.45 8.85 25.36
C SER A 151 -0.96 9.17 25.34
N GLY A 152 -0.44 9.75 24.26
CA GLY A 152 0.93 10.24 24.17
C GLY A 152 1.04 11.76 24.28
N THR A 153 2.29 12.18 24.44
CA THR A 153 2.73 13.56 24.67
C THR A 153 2.57 14.48 23.44
N GLY A 154 2.01 13.99 22.33
CA GLY A 154 1.99 14.66 21.02
C GLY A 154 3.28 14.50 20.22
N LYS A 155 4.24 13.70 20.69
CA LYS A 155 5.54 13.51 20.04
C LYS A 155 5.44 12.75 18.73
N THR A 156 6.35 13.09 17.82
CA THR A 156 6.50 12.45 16.51
C THR A 156 7.87 11.80 16.41
N LEU A 157 7.92 10.54 15.95
CA LEU A 157 9.15 9.81 15.66
C LEU A 157 9.28 9.59 14.15
N ILE A 158 10.44 9.87 13.59
CA ILE A 158 10.83 9.41 12.26
C ILE A 158 11.49 8.05 12.42
N ILE A 159 10.90 7.00 11.85
CA ILE A 159 11.50 5.66 11.82
C ILE A 159 11.56 5.18 10.38
N TYR A 160 12.74 4.74 9.94
CA TYR A 160 12.91 4.38 8.53
C TYR A 160 13.92 3.25 8.32
N TYR A 161 13.73 2.51 7.24
CA TYR A 161 14.74 1.59 6.72
C TYR A 161 15.39 2.19 5.48
N SER A 162 16.70 2.04 5.32
CA SER A 162 17.43 2.51 4.14
C SER A 162 18.57 1.56 3.81
N TRP A 163 18.58 1.04 2.57
CA TRP A 163 19.67 0.19 2.09
C TRP A 163 20.79 1.02 1.42
N SER A 164 20.48 1.71 0.32
CA SER A 164 21.46 2.49 -0.45
C SER A 164 21.59 3.97 -0.04
N GLY A 165 20.81 4.43 0.94
CA GLY A 165 20.92 5.80 1.48
C GLY A 165 19.90 6.81 0.95
N ASN A 166 19.15 6.50 -0.11
CA ASN A 166 18.12 7.41 -0.66
C ASN A 166 17.06 7.77 0.40
N THR A 167 16.48 6.75 1.04
CA THR A 167 15.48 6.94 2.10
C THR A 167 16.08 7.65 3.31
N ARG A 168 17.35 7.36 3.66
CA ARG A 168 18.08 8.06 4.72
C ARG A 168 18.20 9.56 4.45
N GLY A 169 18.47 9.95 3.21
CA GLY A 169 18.51 11.37 2.81
C GLY A 169 17.18 12.08 3.03
N VAL A 170 16.07 11.44 2.62
CA VAL A 170 14.72 11.98 2.83
C VAL A 170 14.40 12.09 4.33
N ALA A 171 14.73 11.06 5.12
CA ALA A 171 14.52 11.07 6.57
C ALA A 171 15.28 12.22 7.25
N LYS A 172 16.55 12.43 6.86
CA LYS A 172 17.37 13.53 7.35
C LYS A 172 16.79 14.90 7.00
N GLU A 173 16.23 15.06 5.80
CA GLU A 173 15.59 16.30 5.41
C GLU A 173 14.32 16.57 6.22
N ILE A 174 13.50 15.54 6.47
CA ILE A 174 12.33 15.65 7.35
C ILE A 174 12.78 16.04 8.77
N ALA A 175 13.79 15.37 9.32
CA ALA A 175 14.34 15.68 10.64
C ALA A 175 14.88 17.11 10.71
N ARG A 176 15.63 17.55 9.69
CA ARG A 176 16.16 18.92 9.58
C ARG A 176 15.06 19.98 9.62
N GLN A 177 13.92 19.72 8.97
CA GLN A 177 12.83 20.69 8.89
C GLN A 177 11.90 20.71 10.10
N THR A 178 11.90 19.67 10.93
CA THR A 178 10.94 19.45 12.02
C THR A 178 11.57 19.39 13.40
N GLY A 179 12.85 19.02 13.49
CA GLY A 179 13.53 18.73 14.75
C GLY A 179 13.07 17.43 15.42
N PHE A 180 12.28 16.59 14.74
CA PHE A 180 11.81 15.32 15.31
C PHE A 180 12.93 14.30 15.48
N ASP A 181 12.79 13.46 16.50
CA ASP A 181 13.67 12.31 16.72
C ASP A 181 13.65 11.39 15.51
N SER A 182 14.81 10.83 15.14
CA SER A 182 14.94 9.91 14.01
C SER A 182 15.69 8.64 14.38
N ILE A 183 15.17 7.49 13.97
CA ILE A 183 15.76 6.16 14.18
C ILE A 183 15.82 5.42 12.84
N GLU A 184 17.01 4.96 12.47
CA GLU A 184 17.19 4.04 11.34
C GLU A 184 17.06 2.59 11.80
N LEU A 185 16.34 1.78 11.01
CA LEU A 185 16.21 0.34 11.24
C LEU A 185 17.46 -0.38 10.77
N GLU A 186 18.11 -1.09 11.69
CA GLU A 186 19.22 -1.99 11.42
C GLU A 186 18.76 -3.44 11.56
N LEU A 187 19.21 -4.29 10.64
CA LEU A 187 19.02 -5.74 10.72
C LEU A 187 20.12 -6.38 11.55
N VAL A 188 19.79 -7.48 12.25
CA VAL A 188 20.80 -8.35 12.87
C VAL A 188 21.72 -8.92 11.80
N LYS A 189 21.13 -9.38 10.68
CA LYS A 189 21.85 -9.79 9.47
C LYS A 189 21.50 -8.81 8.34
N PRO A 190 22.40 -7.87 8.00
CA PRO A 190 22.19 -6.95 6.89
C PRO A 190 21.98 -7.69 5.57
N TYR A 191 21.14 -7.14 4.69
CA TYR A 191 21.13 -7.54 3.29
C TYR A 191 22.50 -7.27 2.64
N SER A 192 22.80 -8.00 1.57
CA SER A 192 24.03 -7.82 0.81
C SER A 192 24.21 -6.36 0.37
N SER A 193 25.44 -5.87 0.35
CA SER A 193 25.79 -4.58 -0.25
C SER A 193 25.87 -4.63 -1.78
N ASN A 194 25.86 -5.82 -2.37
CA ASN A 194 25.81 -6.00 -3.82
C ASN A 194 24.38 -5.83 -4.34
N TYR A 195 24.20 -4.98 -5.35
CA TYR A 195 22.89 -4.64 -5.92
C TYR A 195 22.10 -5.84 -6.43
N ASN A 196 22.72 -6.71 -7.24
CA ASN A 196 22.03 -7.87 -7.81
C ASN A 196 21.69 -8.90 -6.72
N THR A 197 22.59 -9.08 -5.74
CA THR A 197 22.34 -9.98 -4.62
C THR A 197 21.19 -9.49 -3.74
N VAL A 198 21.15 -8.20 -3.37
CA VAL A 198 20.05 -7.68 -2.53
C VAL A 198 18.70 -7.74 -3.25
N LEU A 199 18.67 -7.56 -4.58
CA LEU A 199 17.44 -7.67 -5.35
C LEU A 199 16.82 -9.06 -5.18
N ASN A 200 17.63 -10.10 -5.32
CA ASN A 200 17.21 -11.50 -5.14
C ASN A 200 16.83 -11.80 -3.68
N GLU A 201 17.61 -11.29 -2.72
CA GLU A 201 17.29 -11.45 -1.29
C GLU A 201 15.96 -10.80 -0.93
N ALA A 202 15.75 -9.54 -1.33
CA ALA A 202 14.53 -8.80 -1.06
C ALA A 202 13.31 -9.46 -1.73
N GLN A 203 13.47 -9.98 -2.95
CA GLN A 203 12.39 -10.67 -3.64
C GLN A 203 12.01 -11.97 -2.94
N ARG A 204 13.00 -12.79 -2.62
CA ARG A 204 12.82 -14.06 -1.90
C ARG A 204 12.15 -13.82 -0.56
N ASP A 205 12.61 -12.83 0.19
CA ASP A 205 12.06 -12.49 1.51
C ASP A 205 10.60 -12.02 1.39
N GLN A 206 10.27 -11.23 0.36
CA GLN A 206 8.88 -10.82 0.10
C GLN A 206 7.99 -12.01 -0.29
N HIS A 207 8.47 -12.90 -1.16
CA HIS A 207 7.74 -14.11 -1.57
C HIS A 207 7.47 -15.03 -0.38
N ASN A 208 8.49 -15.26 0.46
CA ASN A 208 8.41 -16.13 1.62
C ASN A 208 7.72 -15.48 2.83
N GLN A 209 7.28 -14.22 2.72
CA GLN A 209 6.78 -13.44 3.86
C GLN A 209 7.74 -13.46 5.05
N ALA A 210 9.04 -13.36 4.80
CA ALA A 210 10.06 -13.39 5.84
C ALA A 210 9.89 -12.21 6.83
N ARG A 211 10.35 -12.38 8.07
CA ARG A 211 10.44 -11.30 9.08
C ARG A 211 11.89 -11.20 9.57
N PRO A 212 12.79 -10.56 8.79
CA PRO A 212 14.19 -10.42 9.17
C PRO A 212 14.32 -9.77 10.55
N ALA A 213 15.16 -10.33 11.40
CA ALA A 213 15.34 -9.84 12.77
C ALA A 213 15.95 -8.43 12.80
N LEU A 214 15.32 -7.53 13.55
CA LEU A 214 15.80 -6.16 13.77
C LEU A 214 16.81 -6.13 14.92
N LYS A 215 17.97 -5.52 14.67
CA LYS A 215 18.96 -5.13 15.69
C LYS A 215 18.48 -3.88 16.44
N THR A 216 17.83 -2.94 15.73
CA THR A 216 17.18 -1.78 16.36
C THR A 216 16.09 -2.25 17.32
N LYS A 217 16.18 -1.83 18.59
CA LYS A 217 15.18 -2.09 19.63
C LYS A 217 14.77 -0.77 20.28
N ILE A 218 13.48 -0.50 20.29
CA ILE A 218 12.84 0.60 21.01
C ILE A 218 12.09 -0.03 22.19
N SER A 219 12.27 0.49 23.40
CA SER A 219 11.54 0.00 24.57
C SER A 219 10.05 0.33 24.46
N VAL A 220 9.20 -0.49 25.09
CA VAL A 220 7.74 -0.26 25.10
C VAL A 220 7.39 1.11 25.68
N GLN A 221 8.11 1.55 26.72
CA GLN A 221 7.93 2.86 27.35
C GLN A 221 8.25 3.98 26.37
N LYS A 222 9.39 3.90 25.67
CA LYS A 222 9.77 4.91 24.68
C LYS A 222 8.82 4.91 23.48
N TRP A 223 8.34 3.75 23.04
CA TRP A 223 7.37 3.64 21.95
C TRP A 223 6.01 4.25 22.28
N ALA A 224 5.57 4.14 23.54
CA ALA A 224 4.31 4.72 24.01
C ALA A 224 4.30 6.25 23.99
N GLU A 225 5.47 6.92 24.05
CA GLU A 225 5.56 8.38 24.05
C GLU A 225 5.10 9.04 22.74
N TYR A 226 5.18 8.31 21.62
CA TYR A 226 4.93 8.84 20.27
C TYR A 226 3.52 8.54 19.79
N ASP A 227 2.77 9.57 19.44
CA ASP A 227 1.44 9.43 18.83
C ASP A 227 1.51 9.35 17.30
N THR A 228 2.57 9.92 16.72
CA THR A 228 2.78 9.95 15.27
C THR A 228 4.10 9.30 14.91
N ILE A 229 4.05 8.39 13.94
CA ILE A 229 5.20 7.70 13.39
C ILE A 229 5.34 8.10 11.92
N ILE A 230 6.35 8.88 11.59
CA ILE A 230 6.77 9.12 10.20
C ILE A 230 7.56 7.89 9.74
N LEU A 231 6.95 7.07 8.87
CA LEU A 231 7.45 5.74 8.50
C LEU A 231 8.09 5.76 7.11
N GLY A 232 9.41 5.59 7.05
CA GLY A 232 10.21 5.69 5.83
C GLY A 232 10.75 4.37 5.29
N TYR A 233 10.74 4.19 3.97
CA TYR A 233 11.30 2.98 3.34
C TYR A 233 11.64 3.14 1.85
N PRO A 234 12.55 2.33 1.29
CA PRO A 234 12.61 2.14 -0.15
C PRO A 234 11.39 1.31 -0.60
N ASN A 235 10.77 1.68 -1.73
CA ASN A 235 9.81 0.81 -2.40
C ASN A 235 10.59 -0.32 -3.11
N TRP A 236 10.48 -1.54 -2.59
CA TRP A 236 11.12 -2.74 -3.13
C TRP A 236 10.05 -3.72 -3.58
N TRP A 237 10.20 -4.21 -4.81
CA TRP A 237 9.23 -5.13 -5.42
C TRP A 237 7.80 -4.64 -5.22
N ALA A 238 7.63 -3.35 -5.51
CA ALA A 238 6.36 -2.67 -5.53
C ALA A 238 5.62 -2.64 -4.17
N SER A 239 6.33 -2.81 -3.04
CA SER A 239 5.77 -2.76 -1.69
C SER A 239 6.82 -2.33 -0.64
N ILE A 240 6.49 -2.46 0.64
CA ILE A 240 7.44 -2.29 1.76
C ILE A 240 8.50 -3.41 1.75
N PRO A 241 9.74 -3.13 2.19
CA PRO A 241 10.75 -4.15 2.39
C PRO A 241 10.43 -4.93 3.68
N MET A 242 10.79 -6.21 3.74
CA MET A 242 10.43 -7.08 4.88
C MET A 242 10.92 -6.63 6.27
N PRO A 243 12.04 -5.88 6.44
CA PRO A 243 12.38 -5.26 7.72
C PRO A 243 11.27 -4.35 8.28
N LEU A 244 10.52 -3.67 7.40
CA LEU A 244 9.38 -2.87 7.82
C LEU A 244 8.19 -3.72 8.25
N ALA A 245 7.98 -4.86 7.61
CA ALA A 245 6.95 -5.79 8.06
C ALA A 245 7.27 -6.32 9.47
N THR A 246 8.54 -6.64 9.74
CA THR A 246 8.98 -6.98 11.11
C THR A 246 8.69 -5.85 12.09
N LEU A 247 8.99 -4.59 11.75
CA LEU A 247 8.69 -3.45 12.62
C LEU A 247 7.19 -3.34 12.92
N LEU A 248 6.36 -3.38 11.88
CA LEU A 248 4.90 -3.19 11.99
C LEU A 248 4.24 -4.26 12.86
N GLU A 249 4.79 -5.48 12.90
CA GLU A 249 4.31 -6.57 13.75
C GLU A 249 4.96 -6.60 15.14
N SER A 250 6.13 -5.99 15.30
CA SER A 250 6.86 -5.99 16.59
C SER A 250 6.35 -4.94 17.57
N TYR A 251 5.57 -3.97 17.11
CA TYR A 251 5.15 -2.81 17.90
C TYR A 251 3.66 -2.54 17.75
N ASP A 252 3.03 -2.07 18.83
CA ASP A 252 1.63 -1.67 18.79
C ASP A 252 1.46 -0.30 18.13
N PHE A 253 0.76 -0.27 16.99
CA PHE A 253 0.39 0.94 16.27
C PHE A 253 -1.07 1.37 16.54
N SER A 254 -1.80 0.66 17.40
CA SER A 254 -3.15 1.04 17.80
C SER A 254 -3.16 2.44 18.38
N GLY A 255 -4.09 3.29 17.95
CA GLY A 255 -4.12 4.68 18.42
C GLY A 255 -3.24 5.64 17.62
N LYS A 256 -2.18 5.14 16.97
CA LYS A 256 -1.14 5.97 16.38
C LYS A 256 -1.51 6.47 14.99
N THR A 257 -0.92 7.61 14.61
CA THR A 257 -0.89 8.08 13.23
C THR A 257 0.39 7.60 12.55
N ILE A 258 0.26 7.00 11.37
CA ILE A 258 1.39 6.70 10.47
C ILE A 258 1.39 7.73 9.34
N MET A 259 2.53 8.40 9.18
CA MET A 259 2.82 9.32 8.07
C MET A 259 3.86 8.66 7.15
N PRO A 260 3.42 7.95 6.09
CA PRO A 260 4.35 7.17 5.29
C PRO A 260 5.13 8.05 4.31
N PHE A 261 6.41 7.73 4.10
CA PHE A 261 7.14 8.21 2.95
C PHE A 261 7.97 7.09 2.32
N CYS A 262 8.21 7.16 1.03
CA CYS A 262 9.08 6.20 0.36
C CYS A 262 10.03 6.84 -0.65
N SER A 263 11.19 6.21 -0.83
CA SER A 263 12.04 6.46 -2.01
C SER A 263 11.82 5.36 -3.06
N HIS A 264 11.73 5.69 -4.34
CA HIS A 264 11.43 4.72 -5.40
C HIS A 264 12.13 5.03 -6.72
N GLY A 265 12.35 4.00 -7.56
CA GLY A 265 12.88 4.14 -8.93
C GLY A 265 11.83 4.40 -10.01
N GLY A 266 10.56 4.62 -9.62
CA GLY A 266 9.48 4.97 -10.55
C GLY A 266 8.09 4.53 -10.08
N GLY A 267 8.04 3.45 -9.29
CA GLY A 267 6.78 2.82 -8.83
C GLY A 267 5.99 3.57 -7.75
N ARG A 268 6.42 4.76 -7.32
CA ARG A 268 5.77 5.55 -6.24
C ARG A 268 5.56 4.70 -5.00
N PHE A 269 4.33 4.60 -4.48
CA PHE A 269 4.00 3.72 -3.37
C PHE A 269 3.74 2.27 -3.77
N GLY A 270 3.38 1.99 -5.03
CA GLY A 270 2.85 0.67 -5.40
C GLY A 270 1.81 0.17 -4.38
N GLN A 271 2.08 -0.98 -3.77
CA GLN A 271 1.25 -1.65 -2.77
C GLN A 271 1.63 -1.39 -1.33
N SER A 272 2.65 -0.56 -1.08
CA SER A 272 3.20 -0.36 0.26
C SER A 272 2.18 0.22 1.25
N LEU A 273 1.36 1.20 0.85
CA LEU A 273 0.32 1.77 1.72
C LEU A 273 -0.73 0.72 2.11
N THR A 274 -1.12 -0.13 1.15
CA THR A 274 -2.01 -1.27 1.38
C THR A 274 -1.37 -2.28 2.34
N ALA A 275 -0.07 -2.59 2.19
CA ALA A 275 0.65 -3.48 3.10
C ALA A 275 0.73 -2.92 4.52
N ILE A 276 1.06 -1.62 4.67
CA ILE A 276 1.08 -0.93 5.97
C ILE A 276 -0.31 -0.95 6.61
N ALA A 277 -1.36 -0.67 5.85
CA ALA A 277 -2.74 -0.69 6.34
C ALA A 277 -3.17 -2.07 6.86
N LYS A 278 -2.66 -3.15 6.26
CA LYS A 278 -2.92 -4.53 6.69
C LYS A 278 -2.17 -4.89 7.98
N LEU A 279 -0.91 -4.47 8.09
CA LEU A 279 -0.06 -4.77 9.23
C LEU A 279 -0.33 -3.87 10.44
N ALA A 280 -0.88 -2.66 10.21
CA ALA A 280 -1.28 -1.70 11.24
C ALA A 280 -2.76 -1.29 11.07
N PRO A 281 -3.72 -2.22 11.25
CA PRO A 281 -5.12 -2.00 10.94
C PRO A 281 -5.78 -0.94 11.85
N GLN A 282 -5.28 -0.79 13.08
CA GLN A 282 -5.79 0.16 14.08
C GLN A 282 -5.08 1.52 14.05
N ALA A 283 -4.10 1.69 13.17
CA ALA A 283 -3.42 2.98 12.98
C ALA A 283 -4.17 3.84 11.97
N ARG A 284 -4.14 5.16 12.15
CA ARG A 284 -4.55 6.13 11.12
C ARG A 284 -3.41 6.34 10.14
N ILE A 285 -3.63 6.17 8.83
CA ILE A 285 -2.60 6.44 7.82
C ILE A 285 -2.93 7.76 7.12
N THR A 286 -1.99 8.71 7.10
CA THR A 286 -2.15 9.97 6.37
C THR A 286 -1.79 9.81 4.90
N GLU A 287 -1.98 10.89 4.12
CA GLU A 287 -1.32 11.00 2.83
C GLU A 287 0.20 10.88 2.98
N GLY A 288 0.82 10.13 2.07
CA GLY A 288 2.26 9.86 2.09
C GLY A 288 3.04 10.69 1.08
N LEU A 289 4.35 10.79 1.31
CA LEU A 289 5.31 11.39 0.40
C LEU A 289 6.06 10.31 -0.41
N SER A 290 5.86 10.27 -1.73
CA SER A 290 6.68 9.43 -2.62
C SER A 290 7.78 10.27 -3.26
N VAL A 291 9.04 9.86 -3.09
CA VAL A 291 10.23 10.55 -3.59
C VAL A 291 10.94 9.69 -4.64
N HIS A 292 11.19 10.24 -5.82
CA HIS A 292 11.98 9.55 -6.84
C HIS A 292 13.46 9.57 -6.45
N TYR A 293 14.06 8.39 -6.23
CA TYR A 293 15.41 8.22 -5.66
C TYR A 293 15.63 9.13 -4.43
N SER A 294 16.58 10.06 -4.51
CA SER A 294 16.91 11.02 -3.44
C SER A 294 16.16 12.35 -3.56
N GLY A 295 15.18 12.47 -4.47
CA GLY A 295 14.36 13.67 -4.68
C GLY A 295 15.05 14.81 -5.42
N GLY A 296 16.39 14.85 -5.47
CA GLY A 296 17.12 15.88 -6.19
C GLY A 296 16.87 17.28 -5.63
N SER A 297 16.88 18.30 -6.50
CA SER A 297 16.75 19.71 -6.10
C SER A 297 15.37 20.09 -5.55
N SER A 298 14.31 19.33 -5.82
CA SER A 298 12.96 19.61 -5.32
C SER A 298 12.70 19.07 -3.92
N LEU A 299 13.55 18.15 -3.40
CA LEU A 299 13.28 17.39 -2.18
C LEU A 299 12.84 18.27 -1.00
N SER A 300 13.58 19.34 -0.70
CA SER A 300 13.30 20.22 0.43
C SER A 300 11.90 20.85 0.34
N ARG A 301 11.51 21.32 -0.87
CA ARG A 301 10.20 21.91 -1.13
C ARG A 301 9.08 20.87 -1.04
N ASP A 302 9.31 19.67 -1.57
CA ASP A 302 8.33 18.59 -1.57
C ASP A 302 8.06 18.09 -0.14
N VAL A 303 9.11 17.94 0.67
CA VAL A 303 9.03 17.64 2.10
C VAL A 303 8.26 18.73 2.84
N GLU A 304 8.58 20.01 2.61
CA GLU A 304 7.90 21.12 3.27
C GLU A 304 6.40 21.13 2.96
N LYS A 305 6.04 20.99 1.69
CA LYS A 305 4.64 20.96 1.23
C LYS A 305 3.88 19.79 1.87
N TRP A 306 4.49 18.62 1.91
CA TRP A 306 3.89 17.43 2.51
C TRP A 306 3.70 17.59 4.03
N LEU A 307 4.69 18.12 4.75
CA LEU A 307 4.61 18.36 6.20
C LEU A 307 3.49 19.35 6.55
N LYS A 308 3.31 20.42 5.77
CA LYS A 308 2.20 21.37 5.94
C LYS A 308 0.85 20.70 5.69
N LYS A 309 0.73 19.94 4.59
CA LYS A 309 -0.52 19.26 4.21
C LYS A 309 -0.98 18.23 5.25
N THR A 310 -0.03 17.56 5.89
CA THR A 310 -0.29 16.52 6.89
C THR A 310 -0.39 17.06 8.33
N GLY A 311 -0.11 18.35 8.54
CA GLY A 311 -0.18 19.01 9.84
C GLY A 311 1.01 18.72 10.77
N ALA A 312 2.10 18.13 10.25
CA ALA A 312 3.34 17.91 10.99
C ALA A 312 4.21 19.17 11.11
N LYS A 313 3.92 20.20 10.30
CA LYS A 313 4.54 21.52 10.37
C LYS A 313 3.45 22.58 10.16
N LYS A 314 3.46 23.62 11.00
CA LYS A 314 2.59 24.79 10.84
C LYS A 314 3.14 25.72 9.76
#